data_AF-A0A1H3BWM8-F1
#
_entry.id   AF-A0A1H3BWM8-F1
#
_cell.length_a   1.000
_cell.length_b   1.000
_cell.length_c   1.000
_cell.angle_alpha   90.00
_cell.angle_beta   90.00
_cell.angle_gamma   90.00
#
_symmetry.space_group_name_H-M   'P 1'
#
loop_
_entity.id
_entity.type
_entity.pdbx_description
1 polymer ?
#
loop_
_entity_poly.entity_id
_entity_poly.type
_entity_poly.pdbx_seq_one_letter_code
_entity_poly.pdbx_strand_id
1 'polypeptide(L)'
;MPFTVQQTIIPPPPVPPTSWWKDASSSVLLVLMAIPVVIIGIGALLVLGIGYGVWSAGAKIILPIRKLFGYQPPPGPPPIPEVPVVLFQNEQLRLLTTEQESGAVSREFEIWWEAWDGLEDRGHFPGLYRLHTAPEIAGLHGQLVCELCREWSDGLFLQLIEPLPGQVPPATTWLIYLELATLRWHRVVETNDYYLHPNTPGLEQGAFEGLNPAGKKLELRVQTHA
;
A
#
# COMPACT_ATOMS: atom_id res chain seq x y z
N MET A 1 48.47 -39.86 -44.45
CA MET A 1 49.06 -40.97 -43.66
C MET A 1 47.92 -41.63 -42.89
N PRO A 2 47.74 -42.96 -42.98
CA PRO A 2 46.62 -43.64 -42.35
C PRO A 2 46.89 -43.81 -40.84
N PHE A 3 45.85 -43.63 -40.03
CA PHE A 3 45.89 -43.99 -38.61
C PHE A 3 44.97 -45.18 -38.38
N THR A 4 45.48 -46.20 -37.71
CA THR A 4 44.75 -47.40 -37.29
C THR A 4 44.17 -47.15 -35.91
N VAL A 5 42.85 -47.34 -35.75
CA VAL A 5 42.19 -47.24 -34.45
C VAL A 5 42.08 -48.63 -33.84
N GLN A 6 42.71 -48.84 -32.68
CA GLN A 6 42.49 -50.01 -31.82
C GLN A 6 41.41 -49.66 -30.79
N GLN A 7 40.39 -50.49 -30.69
CA GLN A 7 39.27 -50.31 -29.77
C GLN A 7 39.37 -51.36 -28.66
N THR A 8 39.58 -50.91 -27.42
CA THR A 8 39.55 -51.76 -26.23
C THR A 8 38.28 -51.44 -25.44
N ILE A 9 37.39 -52.42 -25.29
CA ILE A 9 36.16 -52.27 -24.49
C ILE A 9 36.49 -52.65 -23.05
N ILE A 10 36.34 -51.70 -22.13
CA ILE A 10 36.37 -51.97 -20.68
C ILE A 10 34.91 -52.15 -20.24
N PRO A 11 34.52 -53.29 -19.63
CA PRO A 11 33.17 -53.45 -19.12
C PRO A 11 32.92 -52.51 -17.93
N PRO A 12 31.71 -51.93 -17.80
CA PRO A 12 31.41 -51.03 -16.71
C PRO A 12 31.41 -51.77 -15.35
N PRO A 13 31.76 -51.08 -14.26
CA PRO A 13 31.80 -51.68 -12.93
C PRO A 13 30.40 -52.15 -12.49
N PRO A 14 30.31 -53.19 -11.65
CA PRO A 14 29.03 -53.70 -11.16
C PRO A 14 28.32 -52.63 -10.32
N VAL A 15 27.05 -52.39 -10.64
CA VAL A 15 26.17 -51.47 -9.91
C VAL A 15 25.88 -52.07 -8.52
N PRO A 16 25.98 -51.31 -7.42
CA PRO A 16 25.63 -51.81 -6.09
C PRO A 16 24.12 -52.08 -5.98
N PRO A 17 23.70 -53.00 -5.10
CA PRO A 17 22.31 -53.42 -5.00
C PRO A 17 21.40 -52.24 -4.66
N THR A 18 20.35 -52.06 -5.45
CA THR A 18 19.30 -51.06 -5.25
C THR A 18 18.64 -51.28 -3.89
N SER A 19 18.64 -50.23 -3.06
CA SER A 19 17.93 -50.25 -1.78
C SER A 19 16.43 -50.21 -2.05
N TRP A 20 15.76 -51.26 -1.59
CA TRP A 20 14.34 -51.61 -1.73
C TRP A 20 13.32 -50.63 -1.10
N TRP A 21 13.73 -49.40 -0.78
CA TRP A 21 12.88 -48.38 -0.13
C TRP A 21 12.46 -47.24 -1.07
N LYS A 22 13.01 -47.18 -2.29
CA LYS A 22 12.83 -46.03 -3.19
C LYS A 22 11.64 -46.09 -4.16
N ASP A 23 10.92 -47.21 -4.27
CA ASP A 23 9.93 -47.39 -5.35
C ASP A 23 8.51 -47.79 -4.92
N ALA A 24 8.13 -47.66 -3.65
CA ALA A 24 6.74 -47.90 -3.27
C ALA A 24 6.26 -46.89 -2.23
N SER A 25 5.18 -46.19 -2.59
CA SER A 25 4.22 -45.51 -1.69
C SER A 25 4.37 -44.03 -1.34
N SER A 26 5.01 -43.17 -2.15
CA SER A 26 4.97 -41.71 -1.88
C SER A 26 3.77 -40.97 -2.48
N SER A 27 3.32 -41.27 -3.70
CA SER A 27 2.32 -40.43 -4.37
C SER A 27 0.87 -40.68 -3.91
N VAL A 28 0.48 -41.95 -3.73
CA VAL A 28 -0.90 -42.28 -3.29
C VAL A 28 -1.15 -41.85 -1.84
N LEU A 29 -0.13 -41.98 -0.98
CA LEU A 29 -0.20 -41.63 0.43
C LEU A 29 -0.22 -40.11 0.64
N LEU A 30 0.52 -39.35 -0.19
CA LEU A 30 0.41 -37.89 -0.26
C LEU A 30 -0.98 -37.43 -0.72
N VAL A 31 -1.54 -38.04 -1.76
CA VAL A 31 -2.89 -37.71 -2.23
C VAL A 31 -3.93 -38.03 -1.16
N LEU A 32 -3.81 -39.18 -0.48
CA LEU A 32 -4.74 -39.58 0.59
C LEU A 32 -4.66 -38.65 1.82
N MET A 33 -3.48 -38.12 2.14
CA MET A 33 -3.28 -37.14 3.21
C MET A 33 -3.75 -35.73 2.82
N ALA A 34 -3.63 -35.35 1.54
CA ALA A 34 -4.02 -34.03 1.05
C ALA A 34 -5.55 -33.86 0.97
N ILE A 35 -6.29 -34.93 0.63
CA ILE A 35 -7.76 -34.90 0.51
C ILE A 35 -8.46 -34.38 1.78
N PRO A 36 -8.21 -34.89 3.00
CA PRO A 36 -8.86 -34.38 4.20
C PRO A 36 -8.46 -32.94 4.53
N VAL A 37 -7.22 -32.54 4.25
CA VAL A 37 -6.76 -31.14 4.45
C VAL A 37 -7.50 -30.19 3.51
N VAL A 38 -7.69 -30.57 2.25
CA VAL A 38 -8.45 -29.78 1.27
C VAL A 38 -9.94 -29.73 1.65
N ILE A 39 -10.54 -30.84 2.08
CA ILE A 39 -11.94 -30.87 2.53
C ILE A 39 -12.15 -29.97 3.76
N ILE A 40 -11.24 -30.02 4.74
CA ILE A 40 -11.30 -29.16 5.93
C ILE A 40 -11.08 -27.69 5.53
N GLY A 41 -10.14 -27.40 4.64
CA GLY A 41 -9.88 -26.04 4.15
C GLY A 41 -11.07 -25.45 3.41
N ILE A 42 -11.70 -26.22 2.51
CA ILE A 42 -12.92 -25.82 1.80
C ILE A 42 -14.08 -25.63 2.79
N GLY A 43 -14.23 -26.55 3.75
CA GLY A 43 -15.25 -26.44 4.80
C GLY A 43 -15.08 -25.19 5.66
N ALA A 44 -13.85 -24.88 6.07
CA ALA A 44 -13.53 -23.67 6.84
C ALA A 44 -13.77 -22.39 6.03
N LEU A 45 -13.38 -22.36 4.74
CA LEU A 45 -13.66 -21.23 3.85
C LEU A 45 -15.16 -21.04 3.60
N LEU A 46 -15.93 -22.12 3.48
CA LEU A 46 -17.39 -22.05 3.38
C LEU A 46 -18.02 -21.53 4.67
N VAL A 47 -17.58 -22.01 5.85
CA VAL A 47 -18.10 -21.54 7.14
C VAL A 47 -17.71 -20.07 7.39
N LEU A 48 -16.48 -19.67 7.06
CA LEU A 48 -16.04 -18.28 7.17
C LEU A 48 -16.74 -17.38 6.16
N GLY A 49 -16.89 -17.82 4.91
CA GLY A 49 -17.57 -17.08 3.84
C GLY A 49 -19.06 -16.91 4.11
N ILE A 50 -19.74 -17.97 4.55
CA ILE A 50 -21.15 -17.91 4.99
C ILE A 50 -21.27 -17.08 6.27
N GLY A 51 -20.37 -17.25 7.24
CA GLY A 51 -20.36 -16.48 8.48
C GLY A 51 -20.19 -14.98 8.24
N TYR A 52 -19.26 -14.60 7.35
CA TYR A 52 -19.02 -13.22 6.95
C TYR A 52 -20.17 -12.67 6.08
N GLY A 53 -20.72 -13.49 5.18
CA GLY A 53 -21.91 -13.14 4.40
C GLY A 53 -23.15 -12.90 5.27
N VAL A 54 -23.38 -13.74 6.28
CA VAL A 54 -24.47 -13.61 7.25
C VAL A 54 -24.23 -12.44 8.21
N TRP A 55 -22.99 -12.19 8.62
CA TRP A 55 -22.64 -11.03 9.45
C TRP A 55 -22.86 -9.71 8.69
N SER A 56 -22.37 -9.59 7.46
CA SER A 56 -22.51 -8.38 6.64
C SER A 56 -23.96 -8.13 6.18
N ALA A 57 -24.69 -9.19 5.80
CA ALA A 57 -26.12 -9.09 5.47
C ALA A 57 -26.98 -8.85 6.72
N GLY A 58 -26.65 -9.49 7.84
CA GLY A 58 -27.29 -9.29 9.13
C GLY A 58 -27.13 -7.86 9.62
N ALA A 59 -25.94 -7.27 9.52
CA ALA A 59 -25.72 -5.86 9.84
C ALA A 59 -26.60 -4.93 9.00
N LYS A 60 -26.72 -5.17 7.69
CA LYS A 60 -27.54 -4.34 6.78
C LYS A 60 -29.06 -4.48 7.00
N ILE A 61 -29.55 -5.63 7.48
CA ILE A 61 -30.99 -5.90 7.71
C ILE A 61 -31.40 -5.60 9.17
N ILE A 62 -30.55 -5.87 10.15
CA ILE A 62 -30.85 -5.70 11.58
C ILE A 62 -30.84 -4.22 11.97
N LEU A 63 -29.97 -3.40 11.38
CA LEU A 63 -29.91 -1.95 11.66
C LEU A 63 -31.20 -1.18 11.32
N PRO A 64 -31.83 -1.35 10.13
CA PRO A 64 -33.09 -0.68 9.82
C PRO A 64 -34.26 -1.20 10.67
N ILE A 65 -34.30 -2.51 10.98
CA ILE A 65 -35.33 -3.08 11.86
C ILE A 65 -35.18 -2.55 13.30
N ARG A 66 -33.95 -2.46 13.84
CA ARG A 66 -33.70 -1.90 15.18
C ARG A 66 -33.99 -0.40 15.27
N LYS A 67 -33.77 0.37 14.20
CA LYS A 67 -34.23 1.77 14.10
C LYS A 67 -35.76 1.88 14.13
N LEU A 68 -36.48 0.93 13.53
CA LEU A 68 -37.95 0.87 13.58
C LEU A 68 -38.48 0.63 15.01
N PHE A 69 -37.72 -0.09 15.86
CA PHE A 69 -38.09 -0.44 17.24
C PHE A 69 -37.43 0.44 18.32
N GLY A 70 -36.77 1.54 17.95
CA GLY A 70 -36.22 2.51 18.91
C GLY A 70 -35.02 2.04 19.75
N TYR A 71 -34.39 0.92 19.40
CA TYR A 71 -33.17 0.47 20.08
C TYR A 71 -31.99 1.34 19.65
N GLN A 72 -31.43 2.11 20.58
CA GLN A 72 -30.13 2.74 20.38
C GLN A 72 -29.08 1.64 20.15
N PRO A 73 -28.25 1.73 19.09
CA PRO A 73 -27.15 0.79 18.91
C PRO A 73 -26.25 0.83 20.15
N PRO A 74 -25.68 -0.32 20.57
CA PRO A 74 -24.68 -0.30 21.61
C PRO A 74 -23.59 0.70 21.22
N PRO A 75 -23.11 1.54 22.16
CA PRO A 75 -22.01 2.45 21.86
C PRO A 75 -20.89 1.61 21.24
N GLY A 76 -20.39 2.05 20.08
CA GLY A 76 -19.27 1.40 19.43
C GLY A 76 -18.11 1.26 20.42
N PRO A 77 -17.22 0.27 20.24
CA PRO A 77 -15.99 0.23 21.03
C PRO A 77 -15.33 1.62 20.97
N PRO A 78 -14.79 2.12 22.09
CA PRO A 78 -14.11 3.41 22.10
C PRO A 78 -13.01 3.38 21.02
N PRO A 79 -12.86 4.44 20.21
CA PRO A 79 -11.83 4.48 19.20
C PRO A 79 -10.48 4.26 19.87
N ILE A 80 -9.71 3.29 19.37
CA ILE A 80 -8.32 3.12 19.77
C ILE A 80 -7.62 4.41 19.35
N PRO A 81 -6.93 5.13 20.25
CA PRO A 81 -6.19 6.33 19.85
C PRO A 81 -5.14 5.90 18.82
N GLU A 82 -5.29 6.35 17.58
CA GLU A 82 -4.29 6.15 16.56
C GLU A 82 -3.01 6.86 17.01
N VAL A 83 -1.93 6.10 17.13
CA VAL A 83 -0.64 6.64 17.58
C VAL A 83 0.01 7.33 16.38
N PRO A 84 0.30 8.65 16.45
CA PRO A 84 0.92 9.34 15.34
C PRO A 84 2.30 8.76 15.01
N VAL A 85 2.55 8.48 13.75
CA VAL A 85 3.82 8.01 13.20
C VAL A 85 4.73 9.21 12.94
N VAL A 86 6.03 9.10 13.24
CA VAL A 86 6.99 10.16 12.94
C VAL A 86 7.44 10.05 11.49
N LEU A 87 7.15 11.06 10.66
CA LEU A 87 7.68 11.16 9.30
C LEU A 87 9.08 11.79 9.27
N PHE A 88 9.28 12.84 10.06
CA PHE A 88 10.53 13.59 10.12
C PHE A 88 10.68 14.23 11.50
N GLN A 89 11.92 14.29 11.99
CA GLN A 89 12.23 14.97 13.24
C GLN A 89 13.65 15.51 13.24
N ASN A 90 13.80 16.79 13.56
CA ASN A 90 15.06 17.43 13.89
C ASN A 90 14.88 18.35 15.11
N GLU A 91 15.87 19.22 15.37
CA GLU A 91 15.83 20.15 16.51
C GLU A 91 14.76 21.24 16.37
N GLN A 92 14.33 21.57 15.14
CA GLN A 92 13.43 22.68 14.83
C GLN A 92 11.99 22.23 14.59
N LEU A 93 11.79 21.00 14.13
CA LEU A 93 10.53 20.52 13.59
C LEU A 93 10.35 19.02 13.84
N ARG A 94 9.13 18.65 14.21
CA ARG A 94 8.63 17.28 14.19
C ARG A 94 7.39 17.20 13.31
N LEU A 95 7.46 16.36 12.28
CA LEU A 95 6.34 15.99 11.43
C LEU A 95 5.82 14.63 11.85
N LEU A 96 4.54 14.60 12.18
CA LEU A 96 3.82 13.40 12.58
C LEU A 96 2.67 13.17 11.62
N THR A 97 2.31 11.91 11.39
CA THR A 97 1.14 11.53 10.60
C THR A 97 0.27 10.58 11.36
N THR A 98 -1.04 10.79 11.23
CA THR A 98 -2.04 9.81 11.65
C THR A 98 -2.67 9.26 10.39
N GLU A 99 -2.86 7.94 10.32
CA GLU A 99 -3.59 7.33 9.22
C GLU A 99 -4.99 7.94 9.15
N GLN A 100 -5.47 8.19 7.94
CA GLN A 100 -6.76 8.82 7.74
C GLN A 100 -7.64 7.85 6.99
N GLU A 101 -8.78 7.48 7.59
CA GLU A 101 -9.79 6.70 6.89
C GLU A 101 -10.36 7.52 5.72
N SER A 102 -10.42 6.92 4.52
CA SER A 102 -10.85 7.58 3.29
C SER A 102 -12.28 8.14 3.38
N GLY A 103 -13.20 7.40 4.01
CA GLY A 103 -14.61 7.80 4.19
C GLY A 103 -14.85 8.95 5.19
N ALA A 104 -13.83 9.35 5.95
CA ALA A 104 -13.94 10.41 6.96
C ALA A 104 -13.55 11.81 6.44
N VAL A 105 -13.06 11.92 5.20
CA VAL A 105 -12.60 13.19 4.61
C VAL A 105 -13.72 13.90 3.85
N SER A 106 -14.13 13.35 2.71
CA SER A 106 -15.23 13.83 1.88
C SER A 106 -15.57 12.78 0.83
N ARG A 107 -16.76 12.89 0.24
CA ARG A 107 -17.19 11.99 -0.84
C ARG A 107 -16.34 12.15 -2.09
N GLU A 108 -15.94 13.38 -2.42
CA GLU A 108 -15.09 13.67 -3.57
C GLU A 108 -13.71 13.04 -3.40
N PHE A 109 -13.16 13.10 -2.19
CA PHE A 109 -11.92 12.43 -1.87
C PHE A 109 -12.07 10.90 -1.97
N GLU A 110 -13.17 10.33 -1.46
CA GLU A 110 -13.44 8.89 -1.56
C GLU A 110 -13.44 8.41 -3.03
N ILE A 111 -14.07 9.17 -3.94
CA ILE A 111 -14.04 8.87 -5.38
C ILE A 111 -12.61 8.96 -5.96
N TRP A 112 -11.81 9.95 -5.51
CA TRP A 112 -10.42 10.05 -5.93
C TRP A 112 -9.60 8.83 -5.45
N TRP A 113 -9.84 8.41 -4.20
CA TRP A 113 -9.17 7.27 -3.57
C TRP A 113 -9.51 5.94 -4.24
N GLU A 114 -10.80 5.67 -4.49
CA GLU A 114 -11.29 4.47 -5.18
C GLU A 114 -10.71 4.33 -6.61
N ALA A 115 -10.33 5.44 -7.25
CA ALA A 115 -9.70 5.38 -8.58
C ALA A 115 -8.36 4.61 -8.56
N TRP A 116 -7.72 4.49 -7.39
CA TRP A 116 -6.43 3.81 -7.22
C TRP A 116 -6.53 2.32 -6.96
N ASP A 117 -7.72 1.77 -6.70
CA ASP A 117 -7.93 0.34 -6.38
C ASP A 117 -7.26 -0.59 -7.42
N GLY A 118 -7.30 -0.22 -8.70
CA GLY A 118 -6.69 -1.01 -9.77
C GLY A 118 -5.15 -1.10 -9.74
N LEU A 119 -4.50 -0.30 -8.89
CA LEU A 119 -3.05 -0.29 -8.68
C LEU A 119 -2.64 -0.83 -7.29
N GLU A 120 -3.59 -1.18 -6.43
CA GLU A 120 -3.33 -1.75 -5.10
C GLU A 120 -2.52 -3.05 -5.20
N ASP A 121 -2.91 -3.95 -6.10
CA ASP A 121 -2.21 -5.22 -6.38
C ASP A 121 -0.75 -5.04 -6.84
N ARG A 122 -0.37 -3.82 -7.26
CA ARG A 122 0.98 -3.49 -7.73
C ARG A 122 1.81 -2.76 -6.67
N GLY A 123 1.26 -2.54 -5.47
CA GLY A 123 1.94 -1.81 -4.40
C GLY A 123 2.15 -0.33 -4.71
N HIS A 124 1.32 0.24 -5.59
CA HIS A 124 1.40 1.67 -5.98
C HIS A 124 0.22 2.48 -5.45
N PHE A 125 -0.41 2.00 -4.38
CA PHE A 125 -1.51 2.68 -3.74
C PHE A 125 -0.98 3.84 -2.89
N PRO A 126 -1.50 5.07 -3.05
CA PRO A 126 -1.08 6.19 -2.23
C PRO A 126 -1.43 5.91 -0.78
N GLY A 127 -0.55 6.19 0.18
CA GLY A 127 -0.94 6.28 1.59
C GLY A 127 -1.68 7.59 1.86
N LEU A 128 -2.65 7.58 2.78
CA LEU A 128 -3.43 8.76 3.17
C LEU A 128 -3.25 9.07 4.64
N TYR A 129 -2.73 10.26 4.91
CA TYR A 129 -2.44 10.68 6.27
C TYR A 129 -2.89 12.09 6.56
N ARG A 130 -3.24 12.32 7.82
CA ARG A 130 -3.38 13.66 8.39
C ARG A 130 -2.05 14.10 8.99
N LEU A 131 -1.53 15.24 8.51
CA LEU A 131 -0.27 15.79 8.96
C LEU A 131 -0.43 16.58 10.27
N HIS A 132 0.46 16.35 11.21
CA HIS A 132 0.60 17.13 12.44
C HIS A 132 2.02 17.68 12.53
N THR A 133 2.13 18.97 12.81
CA THR A 133 3.40 19.70 12.89
C THR A 133 3.63 20.19 14.32
N ALA A 134 4.86 20.04 14.81
CA ALA A 134 5.33 20.61 16.07
C ALA A 134 6.69 21.33 15.84
N PRO A 135 6.78 22.66 15.98
CA PRO A 135 5.68 23.57 16.31
C PRO A 135 4.59 23.60 15.22
N GLU A 136 3.41 24.10 15.58
CA GLU A 136 2.30 24.18 14.63
C GLU A 136 2.64 25.16 13.49
N ILE A 137 2.58 24.66 12.26
CA ILE A 137 2.78 25.44 11.04
C ILE A 137 1.40 25.78 10.45
N ALA A 138 1.08 27.07 10.42
CA ALA A 138 -0.19 27.57 9.92
C ALA A 138 -0.46 27.13 8.47
N GLY A 139 -1.67 26.66 8.21
CA GLY A 139 -2.10 26.20 6.89
C GLY A 139 -1.58 24.82 6.49
N LEU A 140 -0.58 24.27 7.20
CA LEU A 140 -0.02 22.94 6.94
C LEU A 140 -0.45 21.91 7.99
N HIS A 141 -0.60 22.33 9.26
CA HIS A 141 -1.13 21.46 10.31
C HIS A 141 -2.56 21.01 9.98
N GLY A 142 -2.83 19.71 10.12
CA GLY A 142 -4.12 19.08 9.86
C GLY A 142 -4.43 18.81 8.39
N GLN A 143 -3.52 19.16 7.46
CA GLN A 143 -3.71 18.89 6.04
C GLN A 143 -3.55 17.41 5.70
N LEU A 144 -4.16 17.00 4.58
CA LEU A 144 -4.00 15.67 4.03
C LEU A 144 -2.71 15.60 3.21
N VAL A 145 -1.90 14.58 3.49
CA VAL A 145 -0.66 14.32 2.79
C VAL A 145 -0.56 12.87 2.35
N CYS A 146 0.22 12.64 1.30
CA CYS A 146 0.73 11.32 0.96
C CYS A 146 2.01 11.02 1.76
N GLU A 147 2.57 9.82 1.54
CA GLU A 147 3.80 9.33 2.16
C GLU A 147 5.07 10.11 1.77
N LEU A 148 4.99 10.95 0.73
CA LEU A 148 6.14 11.72 0.24
C LEU A 148 6.65 12.65 1.36
N CYS A 149 7.82 12.32 1.89
CA CYS A 149 8.61 13.18 2.75
C CYS A 149 10.07 13.06 2.31
N ARG A 150 10.56 14.06 1.56
CA ARG A 150 11.90 14.05 0.99
C ARG A 150 12.69 15.28 1.41
N GLU A 151 13.81 15.06 2.08
CA GLU A 151 14.74 16.12 2.45
C GLU A 151 15.40 16.76 1.23
N TRP A 152 15.60 18.08 1.30
CA TRP A 152 16.23 18.88 0.26
C TRP A 152 16.92 20.09 0.87
N SER A 153 18.25 20.20 0.73
CA SER A 153 19.12 21.27 1.24
C SER A 153 18.70 21.90 2.58
N ASP A 154 17.72 22.80 2.56
CA ASP A 154 17.26 23.65 3.65
C ASP A 154 15.78 23.41 4.02
N GLY A 155 15.22 22.28 3.58
CA GLY A 155 13.79 22.04 3.59
C GLY A 155 13.37 20.60 3.31
N LEU A 156 12.06 20.45 3.15
CA LEU A 156 11.38 19.18 2.93
C LEU A 156 10.35 19.33 1.82
N PHE A 157 10.33 18.38 0.89
CA PHE A 157 9.22 18.21 -0.02
C PHE A 157 8.17 17.28 0.57
N LEU A 158 6.92 17.72 0.52
CA LEU A 158 5.74 16.95 0.88
C LEU A 158 4.75 16.98 -0.28
N GLN A 159 3.87 15.97 -0.34
CA GLN A 159 2.74 15.99 -1.28
C GLN A 159 1.43 16.17 -0.51
N LEU A 160 0.77 17.31 -0.75
CA LEU A 160 -0.56 17.59 -0.20
C LEU A 160 -1.65 17.05 -1.13
N ILE A 161 -2.78 16.67 -0.54
CA ILE A 161 -4.01 16.33 -1.27
C ILE A 161 -5.06 17.40 -0.97
N GLU A 162 -5.61 18.00 -2.02
CA GLU A 162 -6.64 19.04 -1.96
C GLU A 162 -7.94 18.50 -2.59
N PRO A 163 -8.96 18.19 -1.78
CA PRO A 163 -10.29 17.86 -2.30
C PRO A 163 -10.89 19.04 -3.06
N LEU A 164 -11.52 18.78 -4.21
CA LEU A 164 -12.15 19.77 -5.08
C LEU A 164 -13.65 19.50 -5.24
N PRO A 165 -14.50 19.98 -4.31
CA PRO A 165 -15.94 19.75 -4.35
C PRO A 165 -16.57 20.15 -5.68
N GLY A 166 -17.28 19.23 -6.32
CA GLY A 166 -17.99 19.46 -7.57
C GLY A 166 -17.12 19.55 -8.83
N GLN A 167 -15.82 19.23 -8.76
CA GLN A 167 -14.91 19.22 -9.90
C GLN A 167 -14.56 17.80 -10.38
N VAL A 168 -14.03 17.71 -11.60
CA VAL A 168 -13.45 16.47 -12.17
C VAL A 168 -12.04 16.82 -12.66
N PRO A 169 -10.97 16.26 -12.08
CA PRO A 169 -10.98 15.26 -11.01
C PRO A 169 -11.47 15.81 -9.65
N PRO A 170 -11.99 14.94 -8.77
CA PRO A 170 -12.61 15.36 -7.50
C PRO A 170 -11.60 15.72 -6.40
N ALA A 171 -10.32 15.54 -6.66
CA ALA A 171 -9.21 16.08 -5.88
C ALA A 171 -8.02 16.37 -6.80
N THR A 172 -7.14 17.26 -6.34
CA THR A 172 -5.83 17.50 -6.93
C THR A 172 -4.76 17.30 -5.87
N THR A 173 -3.53 17.10 -6.29
CA THR A 173 -2.36 16.97 -5.43
C THR A 173 -1.38 18.08 -5.73
N TRP A 174 -0.62 18.48 -4.71
CA TRP A 174 0.38 19.53 -4.83
C TRP A 174 1.70 19.03 -4.27
N LEU A 175 2.77 19.23 -5.04
CA LEU A 175 4.11 19.22 -4.46
C LEU A 175 4.30 20.55 -3.72
N ILE A 176 4.62 20.46 -2.45
CA ILE A 176 4.95 21.62 -1.61
C ILE A 176 6.38 21.52 -1.09
N TYR A 177 6.96 22.67 -0.78
CA TYR A 177 8.24 22.77 -0.11
C TYR A 177 8.07 23.48 1.23
N LEU A 178 8.59 22.88 2.29
CA LEU A 178 8.66 23.43 3.63
C LEU A 178 10.10 23.84 3.93
N GLU A 179 10.32 25.13 4.14
CA GLU A 179 11.62 25.68 4.55
C GLU A 179 11.82 25.51 6.05
N LEU A 180 12.89 24.83 6.48
CA LEU A 180 13.13 24.52 7.89
C LEU A 180 13.54 25.75 8.70
N ALA A 181 14.30 26.67 8.10
CA ALA A 181 14.79 27.86 8.79
C ALA A 181 13.68 28.83 9.21
N THR A 182 12.63 28.95 8.39
CA THR A 182 11.53 29.90 8.60
C THR A 182 10.23 29.22 9.01
N LEU A 183 10.14 27.90 8.88
CA LEU A 183 8.93 27.09 9.02
C LEU A 183 7.78 27.59 8.13
N ARG A 184 8.12 28.18 6.98
CA ARG A 184 7.17 28.56 5.95
C ARG A 184 7.12 27.51 4.87
N TRP A 185 5.93 27.29 4.35
CA TRP A 185 5.72 26.37 3.24
C TRP A 185 5.10 27.10 2.05
N HIS A 186 5.33 26.55 0.87
CA HIS A 186 4.75 27.07 -0.36
C HIS A 186 4.41 25.93 -1.33
N ARG A 187 3.37 26.17 -2.15
CA ARG A 187 3.05 25.31 -3.29
C ARG A 187 4.11 25.50 -4.36
N VAL A 188 4.71 24.41 -4.80
CA VAL A 188 5.74 24.41 -5.85
C VAL A 188 5.08 24.19 -7.20
N VAL A 189 4.29 23.13 -7.31
CA VAL A 189 3.62 22.75 -8.56
C VAL A 189 2.40 21.87 -8.27
N GLU A 190 1.36 22.04 -9.07
CA GLU A 190 0.18 21.16 -9.07
C GLU A 190 0.52 19.86 -9.79
N THR A 191 0.31 18.72 -9.14
CA THR A 191 0.55 17.38 -9.67
C THR A 191 -0.73 16.67 -10.09
N ASN A 192 -1.89 17.34 -10.05
CA ASN A 192 -3.19 16.79 -10.46
C ASN A 192 -3.52 15.48 -9.71
N ASP A 193 -3.86 14.42 -10.43
CA ASP A 193 -4.15 13.09 -9.90
C ASP A 193 -2.89 12.21 -9.75
N TYR A 194 -1.68 12.75 -9.84
CA TYR A 194 -0.47 11.93 -9.70
C TYR A 194 -0.05 11.77 -8.24
N TYR A 195 0.22 10.55 -7.82
CA TYR A 195 0.88 10.21 -6.56
C TYR A 195 2.39 10.09 -6.82
N LEU A 196 3.19 10.86 -6.09
CA LEU A 196 4.63 10.84 -6.19
C LEU A 196 5.22 9.81 -5.24
N HIS A 197 6.09 8.95 -5.75
CA HIS A 197 6.73 7.91 -4.97
C HIS A 197 7.72 8.50 -3.94
N PRO A 198 7.66 8.08 -2.67
CA PRO A 198 8.54 8.60 -1.62
C PRO A 198 10.00 8.30 -1.91
N ASN A 199 10.29 7.05 -2.30
CA ASN A 199 11.63 6.57 -2.60
C ASN A 199 11.67 5.99 -4.00
N THR A 200 12.33 6.69 -4.93
CA THR A 200 12.61 6.17 -6.26
C THR A 200 14.12 5.99 -6.42
N PRO A 201 14.63 4.74 -6.41
CA PRO A 201 16.06 4.50 -6.48
C PRO A 201 16.62 4.94 -7.83
N GLY A 202 17.77 5.62 -7.81
CA GLY A 202 18.51 6.01 -9.01
C GLY A 202 18.13 7.35 -9.64
N LEU A 203 17.22 8.13 -9.04
CA LEU A 203 16.96 9.50 -9.47
C LEU A 203 17.94 10.50 -8.87
N GLU A 204 18.26 11.51 -9.67
CA GLU A 204 19.03 12.67 -9.24
C GLU A 204 18.30 13.43 -8.13
N GLN A 205 19.08 14.14 -7.31
CA GLN A 205 18.53 15.12 -6.39
C GLN A 205 17.67 16.12 -7.19
N GLY A 206 16.37 16.14 -6.88
CA GLY A 206 15.41 17.11 -7.40
C GLY A 206 14.43 16.50 -8.39
N ALA A 207 14.60 15.23 -8.73
CA ALA A 207 13.71 14.50 -9.60
C ALA A 207 12.74 13.61 -8.80
N PHE A 208 11.47 13.67 -9.15
CA PHE A 208 10.37 12.93 -8.54
C PHE A 208 9.70 12.11 -9.63
N GLU A 209 9.39 10.86 -9.31
CA GLU A 209 8.56 10.02 -10.16
C GLU A 209 7.24 9.76 -9.48
N GLY A 210 6.18 9.70 -10.28
CA GLY A 210 4.86 9.34 -9.81
C GLY A 210 4.06 8.60 -10.85
N LEU A 211 2.91 8.11 -10.42
CA LEU A 211 1.92 7.45 -11.25
C LEU A 211 0.59 8.18 -11.07
N ASN A 212 -0.31 8.05 -12.03
CA ASN A 212 -1.72 8.39 -11.84
C ASN A 212 -2.58 7.11 -11.75
N PRO A 213 -3.89 7.21 -11.44
CA PRO A 213 -4.79 6.05 -11.37
C PRO A 213 -4.83 5.18 -12.64
N ALA A 214 -4.56 5.78 -13.80
CA ALA A 214 -4.48 5.06 -15.07
C ALA A 214 -3.13 4.35 -15.30
N GLY A 215 -2.20 4.42 -14.33
CA GLY A 215 -0.85 3.86 -14.43
C GLY A 215 0.10 4.63 -15.34
N LYS A 216 -0.24 5.86 -15.73
CA LYS A 216 0.66 6.73 -16.51
C LYS A 216 1.73 7.29 -15.58
N LYS A 217 2.97 7.35 -16.08
CA LYS A 217 4.11 7.88 -15.34
C LYS A 217 4.21 9.39 -15.49
N LEU A 218 4.59 10.06 -14.40
CA LEU A 218 5.04 11.44 -14.36
C LEU A 218 6.47 11.45 -13.83
N GLU A 219 7.35 12.20 -14.50
CA GLU A 219 8.64 12.60 -13.98
C GLU A 219 8.64 14.12 -13.82
N LEU A 220 8.93 14.59 -12.61
CA LEU A 220 8.96 16.00 -12.26
C LEU A 220 10.36 16.37 -11.80
N ARG A 221 10.94 17.44 -12.35
CA ARG A 221 12.25 17.94 -11.95
C ARG A 221 12.13 19.34 -11.38
N VAL A 222 12.62 19.52 -10.17
CA VAL A 222 12.69 20.82 -9.49
C VAL A 222 14.11 21.34 -9.61
N GLN A 223 14.26 22.59 -10.03
CA GLN A 223 15.54 23.29 -10.11
C GLN A 223 15.45 24.55 -9.25
N THR A 224 16.44 24.76 -8.38
CA THR A 224 16.62 26.04 -7.71
C THR A 224 17.32 27.00 -8.66
N HIS A 225 16.70 28.14 -8.96
CA HIS A 225 17.41 29.25 -9.58
C HIS A 225 18.34 29.85 -8.52
N ALA A 226 19.65 29.71 -8.75
CA ALA A 226 20.68 30.40 -8.00
C ALA A 226 20.69 31.90 -8.33
#